data_AF-A0A229FQR5-F1
#
_entry.id   AF-A0A229FQR5-F1
#
_cell.length_a   1.000
_cell.length_b   1.000
_cell.length_c   1.000
_cell.angle_alpha   90.00
_cell.angle_beta   90.00
_cell.angle_gamma   90.00
#
_symmetry.space_group_name_H-M   'P 1'
#
loop_
_entity.id
_entity.type
_entity.pdbx_description
1 polymer ?
#
loop_
_entity_poly.entity_id
_entity_poly.type
_entity_poly.pdbx_seq_one_letter_code
_entity_poly.pdbx_strand_id
1 'polypeptide(L)'
;ETWDYTESEIPSITDGELLIKIEYISMDPAMRGWLNDAKSYIAPVQIGEVMRAGTVGKVIESKHEKFVVGDYVAGHNGVQS
;
A
#
# COMPACT_ATOMS: atom_id res chain seq x y z
N GLU A 1 -8.62 2.63 20.61
CA GLU A 1 -7.47 2.61 19.69
C GLU A 1 -7.95 2.73 18.26
N THR A 2 -7.22 3.43 17.39
CA THR A 2 -7.58 3.62 15.96
C THR A 2 -6.86 2.62 15.05
N TRP A 3 -5.71 2.10 15.49
CA TRP A 3 -4.83 1.24 14.71
C TRP A 3 -4.48 0.00 15.50
N ASP A 4 -4.40 -1.12 14.81
CA ASP A 4 -3.82 -2.36 15.29
C ASP A 4 -2.56 -2.65 14.47
N TYR A 5 -1.44 -2.90 15.15
CA TYR A 5 -0.23 -3.41 14.51
C TYR A 5 -0.34 -4.93 14.38
N THR A 6 -0.15 -5.44 13.17
CA THR A 6 -0.22 -6.87 12.86
C THR A 6 0.99 -7.29 12.03
N GLU A 7 1.27 -8.59 12.04
CA GLU A 7 2.31 -9.22 11.22
C GLU A 7 1.67 -10.31 10.37
N SER A 8 2.12 -10.46 9.14
CA SER A 8 1.68 -11.49 8.20
C SER A 8 2.85 -11.98 7.36
N GLU A 9 2.74 -13.20 6.83
CA GLU A 9 3.70 -13.68 5.86
C GLU A 9 3.63 -12.88 4.56
N ILE A 10 4.77 -12.72 3.89
CA ILE A 10 4.85 -12.06 2.59
C ILE A 10 4.19 -12.99 1.55
N PRO A 11 3.13 -12.56 0.85
CA PRO A 11 2.46 -13.40 -0.14
C PRO A 11 3.36 -13.61 -1.37
N SER A 12 3.18 -14.75 -2.05
CA SER A 12 3.76 -14.96 -3.38
C SER A 12 2.97 -14.19 -4.42
N ILE A 13 3.66 -13.55 -5.36
CA ILE A 13 3.03 -12.81 -6.45
C ILE A 13 2.56 -13.73 -7.59
N THR A 14 1.54 -13.29 -8.31
CA THR A 14 0.97 -13.94 -9.49
C THR A 14 1.23 -13.14 -10.77
N ASP A 15 0.80 -13.64 -11.92
CA ASP A 15 1.05 -13.01 -13.22
C ASP A 15 0.48 -11.59 -13.26
N GLY A 16 1.32 -10.62 -13.66
CA GLY A 16 0.97 -9.20 -13.68
C GLY A 16 1.21 -8.45 -12.37
N GLU A 17 1.65 -9.11 -11.30
CA GLU A 17 1.91 -8.48 -10.00
C GLU A 17 3.39 -8.15 -9.76
N LEU A 18 3.62 -7.26 -8.79
CA LEU A 18 4.94 -6.85 -8.28
C LEU A 18 4.97 -7.05 -6.77
N LEU A 19 6.13 -7.46 -6.25
CA LEU A 19 6.43 -7.35 -4.83
C LEU A 19 7.34 -6.15 -4.62
N ILE A 20 6.88 -5.20 -3.80
CA ILE A 20 7.56 -3.92 -3.59
C ILE A 20 7.96 -3.83 -2.11
N LYS A 21 9.24 -3.63 -1.85
CA LYS A 21 9.73 -3.24 -0.52
C LYS A 21 9.49 -1.74 -0.34
N ILE A 22 8.57 -1.38 0.55
CA ILE A 22 8.24 0.02 0.84
C ILE A 22 9.39 0.67 1.62
N GLU A 23 9.87 1.82 1.13
CA GLU A 23 10.93 2.60 1.78
C GLU A 23 10.40 3.91 2.38
N TYR A 24 9.36 4.50 1.77
CA TYR A 24 8.76 5.76 2.21
C TYR A 24 7.23 5.69 2.14
N ILE A 25 6.58 6.32 3.11
CA ILE A 25 5.13 6.45 3.24
C ILE A 25 4.78 7.94 3.35
N SER A 26 3.81 8.39 2.54
CA SER A 26 3.26 9.74 2.63
C SER A 26 2.25 9.83 3.77
N MET A 27 2.45 10.82 4.64
CA MET A 27 1.56 11.11 5.76
C MET A 27 0.73 12.35 5.43
N ASP A 28 -0.44 12.12 4.83
CA ASP A 28 -1.28 13.19 4.28
C ASP A 28 -2.46 13.53 5.21
N PRO A 29 -2.83 14.81 5.41
CA PRO A 29 -4.03 15.17 6.15
C PRO A 29 -5.32 14.51 5.61
N ALA A 30 -5.36 14.21 4.31
CA ALA A 30 -6.47 13.50 3.66
C ALA A 30 -6.73 12.11 4.24
N MET A 31 -5.71 11.46 4.82
CA MET A 31 -5.84 10.15 5.49
C MET A 31 -6.91 10.17 6.58
N ARG A 32 -7.06 11.28 7.31
CA ARG A 32 -8.11 11.41 8.33
C ARG A 32 -9.51 11.32 7.72
N GLY A 33 -9.69 11.84 6.50
CA GLY A 33 -10.94 11.77 5.76
C GLY A 33 -11.23 10.37 5.23
N TRP A 34 -10.20 9.63 4.83
CA TRP A 34 -10.36 8.26 4.33
C TRP A 34 -10.82 7.26 5.40
N LEU A 35 -10.65 7.58 6.68
CA LEU A 35 -11.17 6.79 7.81
C LEU A 35 -12.65 7.05 8.11
N ASN A 36 -13.22 8.16 7.62
CA ASN A 36 -14.61 8.48 7.92
C ASN A 36 -15.53 7.66 7.03
N ASP A 37 -16.53 7.02 7.63
CA ASP A 37 -17.64 6.41 6.91
C ASP A 37 -18.61 7.49 6.40
N ALA A 38 -18.14 8.25 5.42
CA ALA A 38 -18.84 9.37 4.81
C ALA A 38 -18.53 9.43 3.32
N LYS A 39 -19.44 10.03 2.55
CA LYS A 39 -19.26 10.21 1.11
C LYS A 39 -18.00 11.04 0.82
N SER A 40 -17.12 10.49 -0.03
CA SER A 40 -15.90 11.13 -0.50
C SER A 40 -15.64 10.77 -1.97
N TYR A 41 -14.57 11.31 -2.55
CA TYR A 41 -14.11 10.98 -3.90
C TYR A 41 -13.48 9.58 -4.00
N ILE A 42 -13.17 8.97 -2.85
CA ILE A 42 -12.65 7.61 -2.73
C ILE A 42 -13.38 6.90 -1.60
N ALA A 43 -13.55 5.58 -1.72
CA ALA A 43 -14.20 4.77 -0.68
C ALA A 43 -13.42 4.85 0.65
N PRO A 44 -14.11 4.87 1.80
CA PRO A 44 -13.47 4.78 3.10
C PRO A 44 -12.65 3.51 3.25
N VAL A 45 -11.57 3.58 4.03
CA VAL A 45 -10.82 2.41 4.50
C VAL A 45 -11.72 1.64 5.46
N GLN A 46 -11.90 0.35 5.22
CA GLN A 46 -12.76 -0.50 6.05
C GLN A 46 -12.02 -0.99 7.29
N ILE A 47 -12.77 -1.36 8.32
CA ILE A 47 -12.21 -1.99 9.53
C ILE A 47 -11.52 -3.30 9.12
N GLY A 48 -10.25 -3.45 9.54
CA GLY A 48 -9.41 -4.61 9.22
C GLY A 48 -8.63 -4.49 7.92
N GLU A 49 -8.82 -3.44 7.11
CA GLU A 49 -7.98 -3.17 5.94
C GLU A 49 -6.65 -2.52 6.33
N VAL A 50 -5.62 -2.77 5.52
CA VAL A 50 -4.35 -2.02 5.60
C VAL A 50 -4.64 -0.53 5.34
N MET A 51 -4.13 0.34 6.20
CA MET A 51 -4.37 1.78 6.05
C MET A 51 -3.85 2.28 4.71
N ARG A 52 -4.70 2.94 3.92
CA ARG A 52 -4.33 3.53 2.64
C ARG A 52 -3.30 4.64 2.83
N ALA A 53 -2.22 4.59 2.06
CA ALA A 53 -1.20 5.63 1.97
C ALA A 53 -0.53 5.62 0.61
N GLY A 54 -0.08 6.80 0.15
CA GLY A 54 0.88 6.91 -0.94
C GLY A 54 2.25 6.42 -0.48
N THR A 55 2.98 5.71 -1.33
CA THR A 55 4.29 5.13 -0.98
C THR A 55 5.28 5.20 -2.12
N VAL A 56 6.57 5.12 -1.77
CA VAL A 56 7.68 4.88 -2.69
C VAL A 56 8.45 3.67 -2.19
N GLY A 57 8.80 2.77 -3.11
CA GLY A 57 9.52 1.55 -2.78
C GLY A 57 10.24 0.94 -3.97
N LYS A 58 11.00 -0.12 -3.69
CA LYS A 58 11.80 -0.84 -4.67
C LYS A 58 11.15 -2.17 -5.02
N VAL A 59 11.05 -2.47 -6.30
CA VAL A 59 10.59 -3.78 -6.79
C VAL A 59 11.62 -4.86 -6.41
N ILE A 60 11.22 -5.83 -5.61
CA ILE A 60 12.06 -6.96 -5.16
C ILE A 60 11.69 -8.29 -5.84
N GLU A 61 10.48 -8.40 -6.39
CA GLU A 61 10.04 -9.48 -7.28
C GLU A 61 9.09 -8.91 -8.34
N SER A 62 9.11 -9.44 -9.56
CA SER A 62 8.21 -8.99 -10.64
C SER A 62 7.77 -10.15 -11.53
N LYS A 63 6.46 -10.22 -11.78
CA LYS A 63 5.83 -11.02 -12.84
C LYS A 63 5.09 -10.13 -13.84
N HIS A 64 5.50 -8.86 -13.95
CA HIS A 64 4.89 -7.87 -14.84
C HIS A 64 5.84 -7.52 -16.00
N GLU A 65 5.31 -7.38 -17.21
CA GLU A 65 6.08 -7.06 -18.43
C GLU A 65 6.76 -5.68 -18.45
N LYS A 66 6.38 -4.75 -17.56
CA LYS A 66 6.78 -3.33 -17.64
C LYS A 66 7.73 -2.88 -16.54
N PHE A 67 7.85 -3.67 -15.47
CA PHE A 67 8.63 -3.33 -14.30
C PHE A 67 9.55 -4.49 -13.97
N VAL A 68 10.79 -4.20 -13.64
CA VAL A 68 11.81 -5.19 -13.34
C VAL A 68 12.31 -5.04 -11.91
N VAL A 69 12.89 -6.11 -11.38
CA VAL A 69 13.53 -6.07 -10.05
C VAL A 69 14.60 -4.99 -10.05
N GLY A 70 14.56 -4.11 -9.04
CA GLY A 70 15.45 -2.96 -8.94
C GLY A 70 14.78 -1.61 -9.22
N ASP A 71 13.67 -1.59 -9.94
CA ASP A 71 12.93 -0.36 -10.23
C ASP A 71 12.39 0.28 -8.95
N TYR A 72 12.39 1.61 -8.93
CA TYR A 72 11.70 2.40 -7.91
C TYR A 72 10.34 2.84 -8.44
N VAL A 73 9.30 2.54 -7.68
CA VAL A 73 7.91 2.82 -8.07
C VAL A 73 7.19 3.61 -6.98
N ALA A 74 6.21 4.41 -7.41
CA ALA A 74 5.31 5.16 -6.54
C ALA A 74 3.87 4.70 -6.76
N GLY A 75 3.09 4.59 -5.69
CA GLY A 75 1.70 4.10 -5.75
C GLY A 75 0.96 4.20 -4.43
N HIS A 76 -0.23 3.61 -4.35
CA HIS A 76 -1.01 3.53 -3.12
C HIS A 76 -0.91 2.12 -2.51
N ASN A 77 0.25 1.80 -1.93
CA ASN A 77 0.53 0.44 -1.43
C ASN A 77 0.24 0.26 0.07
N GLY A 78 -0.27 1.30 0.75
CA GLY A 78 -0.70 1.22 2.15
C GLY A 78 0.45 1.37 3.17
N VAL A 79 0.07 1.48 4.44
CA VAL A 79 0.99 1.55 5.58
C VAL A 79 1.43 0.14 5.96
N GLN A 80 2.44 -0.37 5.26
CA GLN A 80 3.06 -1.68 5.47
C GLN A 80 4.49 -1.69 4.93
N SER A 81 5.34 -2.60 5.42
CA SER A 81 6.76 -2.70 5.06
C SER A 81 7.26 -4.13 5.00
#